data_AF-A0A1I6E2C2-F1
#
_entry.id   AF-A0A1I6E2C2-F1
#
_cell.length_a   1.000
_cell.length_b   1.000
_cell.length_c   1.000
_cell.angle_alpha   90.00
_cell.angle_beta   90.00
_cell.angle_gamma   90.00
#
_symmetry.space_group_name_H-M   'P 1'
#
loop_
_entity.id
_entity.type
_entity.pdbx_description
1 polymer ?
#
loop_
_entity_poly.entity_id
_entity_poly.type
_entity_poly.pdbx_seq_one_letter_code
_entity_poly.pdbx_strand_id
1 'polypeptide(L)'
;MSGGITVTARGSGGHVTNTYAGVSTLSTYLSFTGFFKVYGPDYSSVSPTQKWGVGRIWNVQVDRNYSDGQMHCSEGWSLQDDGTFKLLGRPCVENPI
;
A
#
# COMPACT_ATOMS: atom_id res chain seq x y z
N MET A 1 10.77 -9.11 -12.92
CA MET A 1 10.55 -7.66 -12.70
C MET A 1 9.42 -7.52 -11.68
N SER A 2 9.77 -7.29 -10.42
CA SER A 2 8.84 -7.09 -9.30
C SER A 2 8.09 -5.77 -9.48
N GLY A 3 6.76 -5.84 -9.64
CA GLY A 3 5.94 -4.73 -10.10
C GLY A 3 5.79 -3.61 -9.08
N GLY A 4 6.13 -2.38 -9.51
CA GLY A 4 5.28 -1.19 -9.59
C GLY A 4 4.39 -0.73 -8.42
N ILE A 5 4.36 -1.38 -7.27
CA ILE A 5 3.58 -0.97 -6.09
C ILE A 5 4.51 -0.46 -4.99
N THR A 6 4.09 0.58 -4.29
CA THR A 6 4.80 1.16 -3.15
C THR A 6 3.94 1.17 -1.90
N VAL A 7 4.60 1.09 -0.75
CA VAL A 7 4.02 1.42 0.55
C VAL A 7 4.89 2.45 1.24
N THR A 8 4.29 3.33 2.01
CA THR A 8 5.01 4.32 2.82
C THR A 8 4.26 4.51 4.13
N ALA A 9 4.95 4.39 5.25
CA ALA A 9 4.45 4.81 6.55
C ALA A 9 4.97 6.23 6.82
N ARG A 10 4.11 7.12 7.34
CA ARG A 10 4.51 8.46 7.78
C ARG A 10 4.18 8.63 9.25
N GLY A 11 5.12 9.26 9.95
CA GLY A 11 5.15 9.30 11.39
C GLY A 11 6.45 9.93 11.90
N SER A 12 6.58 10.05 13.22
CA SER A 12 7.79 10.52 13.89
C SER A 12 7.90 9.91 15.29
N GLY A 13 9.10 9.52 15.71
CA GLY A 13 9.33 9.00 17.07
C GLY A 13 8.60 7.69 17.34
N GLY A 14 8.47 6.83 16.33
CA GLY A 14 7.68 5.58 16.38
C GLY A 14 6.16 5.77 16.35
N HIS A 15 5.67 7.02 16.28
CA HIS A 15 4.25 7.30 16.09
C HIS A 15 3.91 7.37 14.60
N VAL A 16 3.03 6.49 14.11
CA VAL A 16 2.57 6.46 12.71
C VAL A 16 1.18 7.10 12.62
N THR A 17 1.09 8.19 11.87
CA THR A 17 -0.19 8.86 11.59
C THR A 17 -0.90 8.21 10.41
N ASN A 18 -0.14 7.85 9.37
CA ASN A 18 -0.69 7.38 8.11
C ASN A 18 0.16 6.29 7.46
N THR A 19 -0.51 5.39 6.77
CA THR A 19 0.13 4.47 5.82
C THR A 19 -0.49 4.64 4.45
N TYR A 20 0.37 4.73 3.44
CA TYR A 20 -0.01 4.96 2.05
C TYR A 20 0.34 3.74 1.21
N ALA A 21 -0.53 3.42 0.27
CA ALA A 21 -0.22 2.54 -0.84
C ALA A 21 -0.49 3.24 -2.17
N GLY A 22 0.29 2.91 -3.18
CA GLY A 22 0.12 3.49 -4.50
C GLY A 22 0.94 2.79 -5.56
N VAL A 23 0.77 3.25 -6.79
CA VAL A 23 1.64 2.84 -7.90
C VAL A 23 2.94 3.63 -7.82
N SER A 24 4.06 2.92 -7.89
CA SER A 24 5.40 3.48 -7.92
C SER A 24 5.54 4.47 -9.09
N THR A 25 6.08 5.65 -8.81
CA THR A 25 6.42 6.65 -9.83
C THR A 25 7.52 6.18 -10.78
N LEU A 26 8.32 5.18 -10.38
CA LEU A 26 9.30 4.51 -11.23
C LEU A 26 8.66 3.59 -12.29
N SER A 27 7.35 3.34 -12.16
CA SER A 27 6.57 2.56 -13.11
C SER A 27 5.64 3.49 -13.89
N THR A 28 6.23 4.36 -14.71
CA THR A 28 5.55 5.44 -15.45
C THR A 28 4.39 4.96 -16.33
N TYR A 29 4.38 3.68 -16.69
CA TYR A 29 3.35 3.06 -17.54
C TYR A 29 2.40 2.12 -16.78
N LEU A 30 2.58 1.94 -15.47
CA LEU A 30 1.74 1.02 -14.71
C LEU A 30 0.44 1.71 -14.32
N SER A 31 -0.65 1.18 -14.85
CA SER A 31 -2.00 1.42 -14.36
C SER A 31 -2.73 0.10 -14.32
N PHE A 32 -3.64 -0.07 -13.36
CA PHE A 32 -4.44 -1.27 -13.22
C PHE A 32 -5.79 -0.93 -12.62
N THR A 33 -6.81 -1.72 -12.96
CA THR A 33 -8.10 -1.67 -12.27
C THR A 33 -8.07 -2.71 -11.16
N GLY A 34 -8.38 -2.32 -9.93
CA GLY A 34 -8.18 -3.20 -8.79
C GLY A 34 -8.28 -2.47 -7.46
N PHE A 35 -7.74 -3.07 -6.41
CA PHE A 35 -7.71 -2.47 -5.07
C PHE A 35 -6.33 -2.61 -4.43
N PHE A 36 -6.11 -1.78 -3.41
CA PHE A 36 -5.01 -1.93 -2.47
C PHE A 36 -5.52 -2.53 -1.16
N LYS A 37 -4.76 -3.45 -0.59
CA LYS A 37 -4.86 -3.84 0.81
C LYS A 37 -3.67 -3.26 1.55
N VAL A 38 -3.88 -2.56 2.66
CA VAL A 38 -2.83 -1.97 3.50
C VAL A 38 -3.02 -2.47 4.91
N TYR A 39 -1.95 -2.95 5.53
CA TYR A 39 -2.03 -3.57 6.85
C TYR A 39 -0.73 -3.41 7.62
N GLY A 40 -0.86 -3.41 8.95
CA GLY A 40 0.24 -3.43 9.90
C GLY A 40 -0.10 -4.33 11.08
N PRO A 41 0.54 -4.13 12.25
CA PRO A 41 0.38 -5.02 13.40
C PRO A 41 -1.07 -5.19 13.90
N ASP A 42 -1.84 -4.10 13.89
CA ASP A 42 -3.15 -4.01 14.53
C ASP A 42 -4.20 -3.27 13.69
N TYR A 43 -3.92 -3.07 12.40
CA TYR A 43 -4.85 -2.48 11.44
C TYR A 43 -4.77 -3.17 10.07
N SER A 44 -5.90 -3.16 9.37
CA SER A 44 -6.00 -3.60 7.98
C SER A 44 -7.11 -2.78 7.31
N SER A 45 -6.84 -2.31 6.09
CA SER A 45 -7.77 -1.52 5.30
C SER A 45 -7.69 -1.95 3.84
N VAL A 46 -8.83 -1.95 3.16
CA VAL A 46 -8.95 -2.28 1.74
C VAL A 46 -9.56 -1.08 1.03
N SER A 47 -8.91 -0.62 -0.04
CA SER A 47 -9.45 0.46 -0.85
C SER A 47 -10.63 -0.02 -1.71
N PRO A 48 -11.50 0.88 -2.19
CA PRO A 48 -12.43 0.53 -3.26
C PRO A 48 -11.71 -0.02 -4.50
N THR A 49 -12.39 -0.88 -5.25
CA THR A 49 -11.94 -1.32 -6.58
C THR A 49 -12.13 -0.19 -7.58
N GLN A 50 -11.04 0.30 -8.15
CA GLN A 50 -11.05 1.39 -9.13
C GLN A 50 -9.80 1.36 -10.00
N LYS A 51 -9.72 2.28 -10.97
CA LYS A 51 -8.50 2.48 -11.76
C LYS A 51 -7.43 3.22 -10.94
N TRP A 52 -6.29 2.57 -10.77
CA TRP A 52 -5.07 3.08 -10.15
C TRP A 52 -4.03 3.40 -11.20
N GLY A 53 -3.22 4.41 -10.94
CA GLY A 53 -2.10 4.83 -11.78
C GLY A 53 -1.17 5.71 -10.97
N VAL A 54 -0.08 6.14 -11.58
CA VAL A 54 0.92 7.02 -10.96
C VAL A 54 0.23 8.27 -10.37
N GLY A 55 0.59 8.61 -9.13
CA GLY A 55 0.05 9.76 -8.41
C GLY A 55 -1.26 9.51 -7.64
N ARG A 56 -1.98 8.40 -7.90
CA ARG A 56 -3.10 7.98 -7.06
C ARG A 56 -2.60 7.15 -5.89
N ILE A 57 -2.98 7.56 -4.68
CA ILE A 57 -2.61 6.90 -3.43
C ILE A 57 -3.86 6.54 -2.63
N TRP A 58 -3.81 5.41 -1.94
CA TRP A 58 -4.73 5.05 -0.87
C TRP A 58 -4.10 5.44 0.46
N ASN A 59 -4.81 6.23 1.26
CA ASN A 59 -4.37 6.67 2.58
C ASN A 59 -5.18 5.94 3.66
N VAL A 60 -4.48 5.29 4.58
CA VAL A 60 -5.05 4.75 5.81
C VAL A 60 -4.61 5.63 6.97
N GLN A 61 -5.59 6.23 7.65
CA GLN A 61 -5.39 6.88 8.95
C GLN A 61 -5.15 5.79 9.99
N VAL A 62 -4.00 5.86 10.68
CA VAL A 62 -3.59 4.87 11.68
C VAL A 62 -3.60 5.50 13.07
N ASP A 63 -2.89 6.61 13.23
CA ASP A 63 -2.79 7.42 14.46
C ASP A 63 -2.44 6.59 15.71
N ARG A 64 -1.31 5.88 15.66
CA ARG A 64 -0.87 4.96 16.73
C ARG A 64 0.64 4.95 16.92
N ASN A 65 1.05 4.55 18.13
CA ASN A 65 2.45 4.30 18.45
C ASN A 65 2.81 2.85 18.15
N TYR A 66 3.96 2.66 17.51
CA TYR A 66 4.53 1.38 17.16
C TYR A 66 5.98 1.31 17.65
N SER A 67 6.43 0.11 18.01
CA SER A 67 7.84 -0.10 18.35
C SER A 67 8.69 -0.14 17.08
N ASP A 68 10.01 -0.09 17.26
CA ASP A 68 10.95 -0.48 16.20
C ASP A 68 10.62 -1.88 15.66
N GLY A 69 10.98 -2.18 14.42
CA GLY A 69 10.79 -3.52 13.84
C GLY A 69 9.39 -3.84 13.33
N GLN A 70 8.39 -3.00 13.62
CA GLN A 70 7.02 -3.28 13.20
C GLN A 70 6.81 -2.93 11.72
N MET A 71 6.27 -3.88 10.96
CA MET A 71 6.14 -3.77 9.51
C MET A 71 4.78 -3.24 9.10
N HIS A 72 4.79 -2.32 8.15
CA HIS A 72 3.63 -1.78 7.46
C HIS A 72 3.69 -2.20 6.00
N CYS A 73 2.71 -2.96 5.54
CA CYS A 73 2.70 -3.56 4.22
C CYS A 73 1.53 -3.06 3.38
N SER A 74 1.70 -3.16 2.07
CA SER A 74 0.60 -3.05 1.12
C SER A 74 0.61 -4.19 0.12
N GLU A 75 -0.54 -4.45 -0.49
CA GLU A 75 -0.70 -5.34 -1.63
C GLU A 75 -1.52 -4.64 -2.70
N GLY A 76 -1.07 -4.70 -3.95
CA GLY A 76 -1.88 -4.29 -5.11
C GLY A 76 -2.51 -5.51 -5.76
N TRP A 77 -3.82 -5.51 -5.95
CA TRP A 77 -4.58 -6.60 -6.57
C TRP A 77 -5.27 -6.13 -7.83
N SER A 78 -4.89 -6.67 -8.99
CA SER A 78 -5.45 -6.31 -10.30
C SER A 78 -6.61 -7.21 -10.67
N LEU A 79 -7.75 -6.62 -11.00
CA LEU A 79 -8.86 -7.29 -11.66
C LEU A 79 -8.40 -7.83 -13.02
N GLN A 80 -8.72 -9.07 -13.30
CA GLN A 80 -8.48 -9.76 -14.57
C GLN A 80 -9.78 -9.87 -15.38
N ASP A 81 -9.67 -10.23 -16.65
CA ASP A 81 -10.83 -10.32 -17.57
C ASP A 81 -11.84 -11.41 -17.16
N ASP A 82 -11.39 -12.44 -16.43
CA ASP A 82 -12.23 -13.50 -15.88
C ASP A 82 -12.93 -13.11 -14.55
N GLY A 83 -12.77 -11.86 -14.10
CA GLY A 83 -13.33 -11.35 -12.86
C GLY A 83 -12.52 -11.71 -11.60
N THR A 84 -11.40 -12.42 -11.74
CA THR A 84 -10.51 -12.75 -10.62
C THR A 84 -9.55 -11.61 -10.31
N PHE A 85 -8.86 -11.70 -9.16
CA PHE A 85 -7.83 -10.75 -8.77
C PHE A 85 -6.45 -11.40 -8.74
N LYS A 86 -5.47 -10.73 -9.36
CA LYS A 86 -4.07 -11.13 -9.37
C LYS A 86 -3.22 -10.18 -8.53
N LEU A 87 -2.43 -10.74 -7.62
CA LEU A 87 -1.47 -9.97 -6.83
C LEU A 87 -0.36 -9.40 -7.73
N LEU A 88 -0.13 -8.09 -7.63
CA LEU A 88 0.90 -7.35 -8.37
C LEU A 88 2.21 -7.24 -7.60
N GLY A 89 2.13 -7.12 -6.27
CA GLY A 89 3.29 -6.94 -5.41
C GLY A 89 2.87 -6.71 -3.96
N ARG A 90 3.80 -6.96 -3.05
CA ARG A 90 3.62 -6.81 -1.60
C ARG A 90 4.80 -6.06 -0.96
N PRO A 91 4.96 -4.75 -1.18
CA PRO A 91 5.99 -3.99 -0.50
C PRO A 91 5.66 -3.85 0.99
N CYS A 92 6.70 -3.82 1.82
CA CYS A 92 6.60 -3.55 3.25
C CYS A 92 7.68 -2.53 3.63
N VAL A 93 7.36 -1.67 4.59
CA VAL A 93 8.32 -0.75 5.23
C VAL A 93 8.27 -0.96 6.73
N GLU A 94 9.43 -0.84 7.35
CA GLU A 94 9.54 -0.83 8.81
C GLU A 94 9.05 0.50 9.37
N ASN A 95 8.57 0.48 10.60
CA ASN A 95 8.11 1.65 11.32
C ASN A 95 9.24 2.71 11.40
N PRO A 96 9.01 3.95 10.94
CA PRO A 96 10.02 5.00 11.04
C PRO A 96 10.14 5.50 12.49
N ILE A 97 11.34 5.37 13.07
CA ILE A 97 11.69 5.98 14.37
C ILE A 97 12.11 7.44 14.16
#